data_AF-A0A5A7XLR5-F1
#
_entry.id   AF-A0A5A7XLR5-F1
#
_cell.length_a   1.000
_cell.length_b   1.000
_cell.length_c   1.000
_cell.angle_alpha   90.00
_cell.angle_beta   90.00
_cell.angle_gamma   90.00
#
_symmetry.space_group_name_H-M   'P 1'
#
loop_
_entity.id
_entity.type
_entity.pdbx_description
1 polymer ?
#
loop_
_entity_poly.entity_id
_entity_poly.type
_entity_poly.pdbx_seq_one_letter_code
_entity_poly.pdbx_strand_id
1 'polypeptide(L)'
;MTDQKTTYSDDPSAEILATGGLVTMLGAVMAAVIAVVTLGGGNVMMAGVLGTAAVISFAVSLVLFSADSKRSEGDSLPFPSWLRAEPETAAEAS
;
A
#
# COMPACT_ATOMS: atom_id res chain seq x y z
N MET A 1 3.07 -6.62 -33.62
CA MET A 1 2.77 -5.37 -32.92
C MET A 1 1.58 -5.66 -32.02
N THR A 2 1.86 -6.14 -30.82
CA THR A 2 0.84 -6.50 -29.83
C THR A 2 0.39 -5.23 -29.11
N ASP A 3 -0.89 -4.91 -29.26
CA ASP A 3 -1.64 -3.94 -28.46
C ASP A 3 -1.54 -4.30 -26.97
N GLN A 4 -0.45 -3.93 -26.31
CA GLN A 4 -0.36 -3.88 -24.85
C GLN A 4 -1.01 -2.56 -24.39
N LYS A 5 -2.29 -2.43 -24.73
CA LYS A 5 -3.11 -1.25 -24.46
C LYS A 5 -3.49 -1.26 -22.98
N THR A 6 -2.74 -0.50 -22.19
CA THR A 6 -3.21 0.37 -21.08
C THR A 6 -4.13 -0.22 -20.00
N THR A 7 -4.32 -1.53 -19.90
CA THR A 7 -5.23 -2.13 -18.90
C THR A 7 -4.78 -1.85 -17.46
N TYR A 8 -3.48 -1.59 -17.24
CA TYR A 8 -2.93 -1.26 -15.92
C TYR A 8 -3.28 0.15 -15.42
N SER A 9 -3.68 1.09 -16.30
CA SER A 9 -3.74 2.53 -15.96
C SER A 9 -5.15 3.14 -15.97
N ASP A 10 -6.17 2.46 -16.48
CA ASP A 10 -7.50 3.06 -16.69
C ASP A 10 -8.52 2.78 -15.57
N ASP A 11 -8.10 2.20 -14.44
CA ASP A 11 -9.01 1.97 -13.34
C ASP A 11 -8.90 3.07 -12.28
N PRO A 12 -9.76 4.11 -12.33
CA PRO A 12 -9.67 5.28 -11.45
C PRO A 12 -9.76 4.90 -9.97
N SER A 13 -10.35 3.73 -9.67
CA SER A 13 -10.45 3.21 -8.32
C SER A 13 -9.08 2.84 -7.72
N ALA A 14 -8.13 2.35 -8.51
CA ALA A 14 -6.80 1.95 -8.05
C ALA A 14 -5.97 3.18 -7.61
N GLU A 15 -5.97 4.22 -8.44
CA GLU A 15 -5.26 5.47 -8.15
C GLU A 15 -5.83 6.17 -6.91
N ILE A 16 -7.15 6.15 -6.74
CA ILE A 16 -7.84 6.71 -5.56
C ILE A 16 -7.52 5.90 -4.30
N LEU A 17 -7.46 4.57 -4.37
CA LEU A 17 -7.10 3.73 -3.22
C LEU A 17 -5.66 3.95 -2.77
N ALA A 18 -4.71 3.96 -3.71
CA ALA A 18 -3.30 4.19 -3.41
C ALA A 18 -3.06 5.59 -2.84
N THR A 19 -3.64 6.61 -3.48
CA THR A 19 -3.50 8.01 -3.03
C THR A 19 -4.23 8.24 -1.71
N GLY A 20 -5.42 7.65 -1.54
CA GLY A 20 -6.18 7.69 -0.29
C GLY A 20 -5.42 7.04 0.87
N GLY A 21 -4.80 5.87 0.64
CA GLY A 21 -3.97 5.18 1.62
C GLY A 21 -2.77 6.02 2.06
N LEU A 22 -2.12 6.70 1.11
CA LEU A 22 -0.97 7.56 1.39
C LEU A 22 -1.37 8.86 2.12
N VAL A 23 -2.46 9.52 1.72
CA VAL A 23 -2.95 10.74 2.38
C VAL A 23 -3.43 10.45 3.80
N THR A 24 -4.13 9.34 4.02
CA THR A 24 -4.56 8.92 5.37
C THR A 24 -3.36 8.59 6.27
N MET A 25 -2.30 8.00 5.72
CA MET A 25 -1.06 7.76 6.44
C MET A 25 -0.38 9.08 6.88
N LEU A 26 -0.30 10.05 5.98
CA LEU A 26 0.23 11.38 6.29
C LEU A 26 -0.57 12.06 7.41
N GLY A 27 -1.90 12.00 7.33
CA GLY A 27 -2.79 12.52 8.37
C GLY A 27 -2.57 11.85 9.72
N ALA A 28 -2.40 10.53 9.74
CA ALA A 28 -2.10 9.77 10.96
C ALA A 28 -0.77 10.22 11.61
N VAL A 29 0.28 10.40 10.81
CA VAL A 29 1.58 10.88 11.30
C VAL A 29 1.47 12.28 11.88
N MET A 30 0.81 13.20 11.19
CA MET A 30 0.62 14.57 11.68
C MET A 30 -0.20 14.60 12.98
N ALA A 31 -1.30 13.84 13.05
CA ALA A 31 -2.12 13.73 14.25
C ALA A 31 -1.32 13.16 15.43
N ALA A 32 -0.47 12.16 15.20
CA ALA A 32 0.41 11.59 16.21
C ALA A 32 1.44 12.61 16.73
N VAL A 33 2.08 13.38 15.83
CA VAL A 33 3.02 14.44 16.23
C VAL A 33 2.33 15.49 17.09
N ILE A 34 1.15 15.95 16.67
CA ILE A 34 0.39 16.94 17.44
C ILE A 34 -0.04 16.35 18.79
N ALA A 35 -0.44 15.08 18.86
CA ALA A 35 -0.77 14.41 20.11
C ALA A 35 0.42 14.41 21.09
N VAL A 36 1.62 14.09 20.62
CA VAL A 36 2.85 14.08 21.44
C VAL A 36 3.18 15.49 21.94
N VAL A 37 3.12 16.50 21.06
CA VAL A 37 3.36 17.91 21.46
C VAL A 37 2.33 18.37 22.48
N THR A 38 1.06 18.03 22.27
CA THR A 38 -0.06 18.41 23.15
C THR A 38 0.04 17.72 24.52
N LEU A 39 0.52 16.47 24.54
CA LEU A 39 0.80 15.74 25.78
C LEU A 39 1.91 16.41 26.58
N GLY A 40 2.99 16.85 25.92
CA GLY A 40 4.06 17.63 26.54
C GLY A 40 3.59 18.98 27.09
N GLY A 41 2.56 19.57 26.48
CA GLY A 41 1.87 20.77 26.98
C GLY A 41 0.89 20.54 28.13
N GLY A 42 0.72 19.30 28.60
CA GLY A 42 -0.12 18.96 29.76
C GLY A 42 -1.62 18.78 29.45
N ASN A 43 -2.05 18.89 28.19
CA ASN A 43 -3.44 18.67 27.81
C ASN A 43 -3.67 17.20 27.40
N VAL A 44 -3.80 16.35 28.42
CA VAL A 44 -3.95 14.89 28.26
C VAL A 44 -5.21 14.50 27.48
N MET A 45 -6.32 15.22 27.67
CA MET A 45 -7.58 14.91 27.00
C MET A 45 -7.47 15.12 25.48
N MET A 46 -6.92 16.27 25.06
CA MET A 46 -6.73 16.55 23.63
C MET A 46 -5.67 15.65 23.00
N ALA A 47 -4.59 15.34 23.73
CA ALA A 47 -3.60 14.35 23.28
C ALA A 47 -4.21 12.96 23.08
N GLY A 48 -5.10 12.53 23.98
CA GLY A 48 -5.82 11.25 23.86
C GLY A 48 -6.74 11.20 22.64
N VAL A 49 -7.50 12.28 22.38
CA VAL A 49 -8.36 12.38 21.18
C VAL A 49 -7.53 12.36 19.90
N LEU A 50 -6.44 13.10 19.83
CA LEU A 50 -5.56 13.11 18.65
C LEU A 50 -4.83 11.77 18.46
N GLY A 51 -4.40 11.13 19.54
CA GLY A 51 -3.78 9.80 19.49
C GLY A 51 -4.75 8.73 19.01
N THR A 52 -5.99 8.72 19.51
CA THR A 52 -7.02 7.78 19.02
C THR A 52 -7.38 8.04 17.56
N ALA A 53 -7.51 9.30 17.15
CA ALA A 53 -7.70 9.66 15.74
C ALA A 53 -6.55 9.16 14.86
N ALA A 54 -5.29 9.32 15.30
CA ALA A 54 -4.11 8.83 14.58
C ALA A 54 -4.14 7.30 14.39
N VAL A 55 -4.49 6.55 15.43
CA VAL A 55 -4.60 5.08 15.36
C VAL A 55 -5.69 4.65 14.38
N ILE A 56 -6.85 5.31 14.39
CA ILE A 56 -7.94 5.02 13.46
C ILE A 56 -7.49 5.32 12.02
N SER A 57 -6.89 6.49 11.77
CA SER A 57 -6.39 6.86 10.45
C SER A 57 -5.32 5.91 9.93
N PHE A 58 -4.43 5.44 10.80
CA PHE A 58 -3.43 4.43 10.46
C PHE A 58 -4.09 3.09 10.08
N ALA A 59 -5.08 2.62 10.86
CA ALA A 59 -5.81 1.40 10.54
C ALA A 59 -6.54 1.50 9.19
N VAL A 60 -7.14 2.65 8.89
CA VAL A 60 -7.78 2.91 7.58
C VAL A 60 -6.76 2.85 6.45
N SER A 61 -5.57 3.43 6.63
CA SER A 61 -4.49 3.37 5.65
C SER A 61 -4.08 1.92 5.34
N LEU A 62 -3.96 1.07 6.37
CA LEU A 62 -3.66 -0.36 6.18
C LEU A 62 -4.74 -1.09 5.39
N VAL A 63 -6.02 -0.77 5.61
CA VAL A 63 -7.13 -1.38 4.87
C VAL A 63 -7.07 -0.96 3.39
N LEU A 64 -6.80 0.31 3.11
CA LEU A 64 -6.65 0.83 1.74
C LEU A 64 -5.48 0.15 1.02
N PHE A 65 -4.31 0.04 1.66
CA PHE A 65 -3.15 -0.66 1.09
C PHE A 65 -3.36 -2.16 0.96
N SER A 66 -4.10 -2.79 1.86
CA SER A 66 -4.43 -4.22 1.75
C SER A 66 -5.38 -4.48 0.57
N ALA A 67 -6.35 -3.60 0.34
CA ALA A 67 -7.24 -3.68 -0.82
C ALA A 67 -6.46 -3.50 -2.14
N ASP A 68 -5.51 -2.57 -2.17
CA ASP A 68 -4.62 -2.33 -3.31
C ASP A 68 -3.69 -3.53 -3.57
N SER A 69 -3.10 -4.10 -2.51
CA SER A 69 -2.19 -5.26 -2.61
C SER A 69 -2.90 -6.49 -3.18
N LYS A 70 -4.11 -6.80 -2.70
CA LYS A 70 -4.90 -7.95 -3.17
C LYS A 70 -5.33 -7.83 -4.64
N ARG A 71 -5.43 -6.60 -5.14
CA ARG A 71 -5.66 -6.33 -6.55
C ARG A 71 -4.39 -6.55 -7.37
N SER A 72 -3.23 -6.19 -6.82
CA SER A 72 -1.93 -6.34 -7.48
C SER A 72 -1.44 -7.80 -7.57
N GLU A 73 -1.85 -8.69 -6.67
CA GLU A 73 -1.47 -10.12 -6.68
C GLU A 73 -1.99 -10.91 -7.91
N GLY A 74 -2.96 -10.36 -8.66
CA GLY A 74 -3.46 -10.96 -9.90
C GLY A 74 -2.62 -10.63 -11.14
N ASP A 75 -1.69 -9.68 -11.04
CA ASP A 75 -0.87 -9.25 -12.16
C ASP A 75 0.42 -10.08 -12.18
N SER A 76 0.53 -10.98 -13.15
CA SER A 76 1.75 -11.74 -13.37
C SER A 76 2.87 -10.75 -13.60
N LEU A 77 3.80 -10.66 -12.64
CA LEU A 77 5.00 -9.85 -12.75
C LEU A 77 5.58 -10.05 -14.16
N PRO A 78 5.88 -8.98 -14.91
CA PRO A 78 6.45 -9.07 -16.25
C PRO A 78 7.93 -9.46 -16.11
N PHE A 79 8.19 -10.64 -15.55
CA PHE A 79 9.50 -11.23 -15.61
C PHE A 79 9.79 -11.47 -17.09
N PRO A 80 10.91 -10.93 -17.60
CA PRO A 80 11.37 -11.24 -18.94
C PRO A 80 11.38 -12.76 -19.12
N SER A 81 10.93 -13.26 -20.27
CA SER A 81 10.85 -14.70 -20.55
C SER A 81 12.18 -15.44 -20.35
N TRP A 82 13.31 -14.73 -20.40
CA TRP A 82 14.65 -15.25 -20.17
C TRP A 82 15.03 -15.45 -18.69
N LEU A 83 14.20 -14.98 -17.75
CA LEU A 83 14.35 -15.17 -16.30
C LEU A 83 13.45 -16.30 -15.75
N ARG A 84 12.56 -16.86 -16.59
CA ARG A 84 11.96 -18.16 -16.28
C ARG A 84 13.03 -19.20 -16.51
N ALA A 85 13.61 -19.72 -15.43
CA ALA A 85 14.40 -20.93 -15.51
C ALA A 85 13.52 -22.02 -16.15
N GLU A 86 13.80 -22.35 -17.41
CA GLU A 86 13.32 -23.62 -17.96
C GLU A 86 13.87 -24.72 -17.06
N PRO A 87 13.04 -25.67 -16.59
CA PRO A 87 13.55 -26.93 -16.10
C PRO A 87 14.14 -27.68 -17.31
N GLU A 88 15.34 -27.29 -17.75
CA GLU A 88 16.16 -28.07 -18.66
C GLU A 88 16.37 -29.45 -18.01
N THR A 89 15.63 -30.43 -18.50
CA THR A 89 16.12 -31.75 -18.91
C THR A 89 17.52 -32.11 -18.39
N ALA A 90 17.62 -32.36 -17.08
CA ALA A 90 18.78 -32.98 -16.44
C ALA A 90 18.46 -34.44 -16.06
N ALA A 91 17.68 -35.12 -16.90
CA ALA A 91 17.51 -36.56 -16.87
C ALA A 91 17.66 -37.06 -18.31
N GLU A 92 18.46 -38.11 -18.50
CA GLU A 92 18.77 -38.80 -19.77
C GLU A 92 19.97 -38.26 -20.56
N ALA A 93 21.17 -38.53 -20.04
CA ALA A 93 22.25 -39.13 -20.83
C ALA A 93 23.34 -39.68 -19.88
N SER A 94 23.13 -40.89 -19.39
CA SER A 94 24.20 -41.80 -18.93
C SER A 94 23.99 -43.14 -19.60
#